data_AF-A0A940AMP6-F1
#
_entry.id   AF-A0A940AMP6-F1
#
_cell.length_a   1.000
_cell.length_b   1.000
_cell.length_c   1.000
_cell.angle_alpha   90.00
_cell.angle_beta   90.00
_cell.angle_gamma   90.00
#
_symmetry.space_group_name_H-M   'P 1'
#
loop_
_entity.id
_entity.type
_entity.pdbx_description
1 polymer ?
#
loop_
_entity_poly.entity_id
_entity_poly.type
_entity_poly.pdbx_seq_one_letter_code
_entity_poly.pdbx_strand_id
1 'polypeptide(L)'
;MKAADDYVPVEIWHEARDFIKDISDDVEIYEKFRALENNLSEEALKFSAWWSFKRYVDYPHSLILLYENIERIQTEIGAYDIFDGFRKLEYKLVLLYRLLKNNGMINE
;
A
#
# COMPACT_ATOMS: atom_id res chain seq x y z
N MET A 1 29.93 -2.72 -26.82
CA MET A 1 28.68 -3.49 -26.70
C MET A 1 27.57 -2.50 -26.44
N LYS A 2 26.59 -2.39 -27.34
CA LYS A 2 25.41 -1.56 -27.10
C LYS A 2 24.68 -2.17 -25.91
N ALA A 3 24.41 -1.36 -24.87
CA ALA A 3 23.44 -1.74 -23.85
C ALA A 3 22.17 -2.11 -24.63
N ALA A 4 21.74 -3.36 -24.53
CA ALA A 4 20.38 -3.67 -24.90
C ALA A 4 19.55 -2.81 -23.96
N ASP A 5 18.84 -1.81 -24.50
CA ASP A 5 17.77 -1.17 -23.76
C ASP A 5 16.87 -2.33 -23.32
N ASP A 6 16.87 -2.63 -22.02
CA ASP A 6 15.98 -3.62 -21.42
C ASP A 6 14.56 -3.10 -21.66
N TYR A 7 13.96 -3.52 -22.78
CA TYR A 7 12.60 -3.18 -23.12
C TYR A 7 11.71 -3.80 -22.06
N VAL A 8 11.26 -2.97 -21.11
CA VAL A 8 10.18 -3.31 -20.20
C VAL A 8 8.89 -3.09 -20.99
N PRO A 9 8.09 -4.15 -21.23
CA PRO A 9 6.80 -4.03 -21.89
C PRO A 9 5.94 -2.94 -21.23
N VAL A 10 5.24 -2.16 -22.05
CA VAL A 10 4.39 -1.05 -21.60
C VAL A 10 3.33 -1.53 -20.61
N GLU A 11 2.91 -2.77 -20.74
CA GLU A 11 1.97 -3.45 -19.86
C GLU A 11 2.49 -3.54 -18.42
N ILE A 12 3.78 -3.88 -18.23
CA ILE A 12 4.42 -3.95 -16.90
C ILE A 12 4.50 -2.55 -16.26
N TRP A 13 4.78 -1.54 -17.08
CA TRP A 13 4.78 -0.15 -16.63
C TRP A 13 3.40 0.32 -16.18
N HIS A 14 2.35 -0.03 -16.93
CA HIS A 14 0.98 0.29 -16.56
C HIS A 14 0.57 -0.43 -15.28
N GLU A 15 0.86 -1.72 -15.16
CA GLU A 15 0.54 -2.49 -13.96
C GLU A 15 1.20 -1.93 -12.71
N ALA A 16 2.50 -1.61 -12.77
CA ALA A 16 3.20 -1.01 -11.64
C ALA A 16 2.64 0.38 -11.27
N ARG A 17 2.26 1.18 -12.28
CA ARG A 17 1.65 2.49 -12.07
C ARG A 17 0.28 2.37 -11.42
N ASP A 18 -0.55 1.46 -11.91
CA ASP A 18 -1.90 1.24 -11.40
C ASP A 18 -1.83 0.74 -9.95
N PHE A 19 -0.91 -0.18 -9.64
CA PHE A 19 -0.67 -0.63 -8.28
C PHE A 19 -0.33 0.51 -7.30
N ILE A 20 0.61 1.39 -7.68
CA ILE A 20 0.98 2.55 -6.85
C ILE A 20 -0.20 3.51 -6.70
N LYS A 21 -0.96 3.72 -7.78
CA LYS A 21 -2.12 4.59 -7.78
C LYS A 21 -3.20 4.04 -6.84
N ASP A 22 -3.52 2.76 -6.91
CA ASP A 22 -4.56 2.13 -6.09
C ASP A 22 -4.28 2.30 -4.60
N ILE A 23 -3.04 2.08 -4.16
CA ILE A 23 -2.68 2.30 -2.75
C ILE A 23 -2.70 3.79 -2.39
N SER A 24 -2.32 4.67 -3.32
CA SER A 24 -2.36 6.12 -3.08
C SER A 24 -3.79 6.63 -2.95
N ASP A 25 -4.71 6.13 -3.77
CA ASP A 25 -6.13 6.44 -3.72
C ASP A 25 -6.73 5.95 -2.39
N ASP A 26 -6.37 4.74 -1.94
CA ASP A 26 -6.75 4.22 -0.62
C ASP A 26 -6.29 5.12 0.54
N VAL A 27 -5.03 5.54 0.51
CA VAL A 27 -4.46 6.44 1.54
C VAL A 27 -5.18 7.79 1.50
N GLU A 28 -5.45 8.34 0.32
CA GLU A 28 -6.18 9.61 0.18
C GLU A 28 -7.61 9.50 0.71
N ILE A 29 -8.32 8.41 0.40
CA ILE A 29 -9.67 8.15 0.92
C ILE A 29 -9.61 8.05 2.45
N TYR A 30 -8.69 7.26 3.00
CA TYR A 30 -8.54 7.12 4.45
C TYR A 30 -8.30 8.48 5.13
N GLU A 31 -7.38 9.28 4.60
CA GLU A 31 -7.06 10.62 5.09
C GLU A 31 -8.25 11.59 5.04
N LYS A 32 -9.14 11.47 4.05
CA LYS A 32 -10.37 12.27 3.98
C LYS A 32 -11.41 11.84 5.01
N PHE A 33 -11.60 10.55 5.18
CA PHE A 33 -12.62 10.01 6.09
C PHE A 33 -12.19 10.05 7.55
N ARG A 34 -10.89 10.02 7.85
CA ARG A 34 -10.40 10.03 9.23
C ARG A 34 -10.83 11.27 10.02
N ALA A 35 -11.09 12.39 9.35
CA ALA A 35 -11.58 13.61 9.99
C ALA A 35 -12.99 13.47 10.59
N LEU A 36 -13.74 12.44 10.20
CA LEU A 36 -15.10 12.17 10.63
C LEU A 36 -15.19 11.05 11.68
N GLU A 37 -14.08 10.39 11.99
CA GLU A 37 -14.01 9.20 12.81
C GLU A 37 -13.22 9.45 14.11
N ASN A 38 -13.76 8.98 15.23
CA ASN A 38 -13.13 9.17 16.55
C ASN A 38 -12.25 7.99 16.97
N ASN A 39 -12.42 6.82 16.35
CA ASN A 39 -11.74 5.58 16.73
C ASN A 39 -10.93 5.05 15.55
N LEU A 40 -9.79 5.69 15.31
CA LEU A 40 -8.86 5.37 14.24
C LEU A 40 -7.77 4.41 14.73
N SER A 41 -7.35 3.51 13.86
CA SER A 41 -6.19 2.65 14.09
C SER A 41 -4.88 3.43 14.00
N GLU A 42 -4.06 3.36 15.05
CA GLU A 42 -2.72 3.96 15.08
C GLU A 42 -1.82 3.42 13.97
N GLU A 43 -1.92 2.12 13.65
CA GLU A 43 -1.13 1.50 12.59
C GLU A 43 -1.54 1.99 11.20
N ALA A 44 -2.84 2.22 10.97
CA ALA A 44 -3.32 2.78 9.71
C ALA A 44 -2.86 4.24 9.54
N LEU A 45 -2.89 5.03 10.62
CA LEU A 45 -2.35 6.40 10.64
C LEU A 45 -0.84 6.44 10.36
N LYS A 46 -0.09 5.50 10.93
CA LYS A 46 1.36 5.40 10.67
C LYS A 46 1.63 5.02 9.22
N PHE A 47 0.86 4.10 8.65
CA PHE A 47 1.00 3.79 7.23
C PHE A 47 0.66 4.97 6.34
N SER A 48 -0.44 5.67 6.58
CA SER A 48 -0.84 6.82 5.75
C SER A 48 0.19 7.94 5.82
N ALA A 49 0.78 8.19 7.00
CA ALA A 49 1.88 9.15 7.17
C ALA A 49 3.19 8.68 6.52
N TRP A 50 3.45 7.36 6.52
CA TRP A 50 4.62 6.77 5.89
C TRP A 50 4.51 6.81 4.36
N TRP A 51 3.33 6.55 3.80
CA TRP A 51 3.07 6.43 2.36
C TRP A 51 3.35 7.75 1.63
N SER A 52 4.39 7.77 0.81
CA SER A 52 4.68 8.91 -0.08
C SER A 52 5.48 8.47 -1.30
N PHE A 53 5.21 9.08 -2.45
CA PHE A 53 5.88 8.75 -3.71
C PHE A 53 7.41 8.86 -3.63
N LYS A 54 7.91 9.82 -2.85
CA LYS A 54 9.35 10.05 -2.67
C LYS A 54 10.07 8.85 -2.04
N ARG A 55 9.41 8.14 -1.12
CA ARG A 55 10.03 6.98 -0.45
C ARG A 55 10.28 5.81 -1.39
N TYR A 56 9.58 5.71 -2.52
CA TYR A 56 9.78 4.60 -3.47
C TYR A 56 10.95 4.78 -4.41
N VAL A 57 11.31 6.04 -4.68
CA VAL A 57 12.58 6.33 -5.34
C VAL A 57 13.74 5.90 -4.43
N ASP A 58 13.59 6.10 -3.12
CA ASP A 58 14.63 5.80 -2.14
C ASP A 58 14.65 4.31 -1.70
N TYR A 59 13.49 3.62 -1.73
CA TYR A 59 13.31 2.25 -1.24
C TYR A 59 12.43 1.39 -2.16
N PRO A 60 12.89 1.04 -3.37
CA PRO A 60 12.10 0.24 -4.33
C PRO A 60 11.70 -1.14 -3.78
N HIS A 61 12.48 -1.71 -2.85
CA HIS A 61 12.20 -3.00 -2.23
C HIS A 61 10.88 -3.04 -1.45
N SER A 62 10.42 -1.90 -0.89
CA SER A 62 9.12 -1.88 -0.21
C SER A 62 7.97 -2.08 -1.20
N LEU A 63 8.06 -1.50 -2.42
CA LEU A 63 7.01 -1.70 -3.43
C LEU A 63 6.93 -3.14 -3.89
N ILE A 64 8.07 -3.77 -4.13
CA ILE A 64 8.14 -5.17 -4.53
C ILE A 64 7.44 -6.04 -3.49
N LEU A 65 7.79 -5.86 -2.21
CA LEU A 65 7.21 -6.63 -1.11
C LEU A 65 5.68 -6.44 -1.03
N LEU A 66 5.20 -5.20 -1.18
CA LEU A 66 3.77 -4.91 -1.15
C LEU A 66 3.05 -5.55 -2.34
N TYR A 67 3.61 -5.43 -3.54
CA TYR A 67 3.04 -6.00 -4.76
C TYR A 67 2.93 -7.53 -4.68
N GLU A 68 3.98 -8.21 -4.22
CA GLU A 68 4.00 -9.67 -4.03
C GLU A 68 2.98 -10.17 -3.00
N ASN A 69 2.51 -9.31 -2.10
CA ASN A 69 1.61 -9.69 -0.99
C ASN A 69 0.20 -9.11 -1.11
N ILE A 70 -0.09 -8.27 -2.12
CA ILE A 70 -1.35 -7.52 -2.16
C ILE A 70 -2.56 -8.44 -2.33
N GLU A 71 -2.46 -9.47 -3.18
CA GLU A 71 -3.55 -10.43 -3.38
C GLU A 71 -3.89 -11.20 -2.10
N ARG A 72 -2.86 -11.58 -1.32
CA ARG A 72 -3.04 -12.23 -0.02
C ARG A 72 -3.77 -11.31 0.95
N ILE A 73 -3.38 -10.03 1.01
CA ILE A 73 -4.03 -9.02 1.85
C ILE A 73 -5.49 -8.82 1.43
N GLN A 74 -5.77 -8.71 0.13
CA GLN A 74 -7.13 -8.56 -0.40
C GLN A 74 -8.01 -9.77 -0.07
N THR A 75 -7.47 -10.97 -0.17
CA THR A 75 -8.16 -12.22 0.19
C THR A 75 -8.50 -12.23 1.69
N GLU A 76 -7.56 -11.81 2.54
CA GLU A 76 -7.79 -11.72 3.98
C GLU A 76 -8.92 -10.74 4.31
N ILE A 77 -8.92 -9.55 3.69
CA ILE A 77 -9.98 -8.54 3.87
C ILE A 77 -11.34 -9.06 3.38
N GLY A 78 -11.36 -9.73 2.22
CA GLY A 78 -12.57 -10.27 1.62
C GLY A 78 -13.23 -11.38 2.45
N ALA A 79 -12.45 -12.12 3.25
CA ALA A 79 -12.97 -13.13 4.17
C ALA A 79 -13.73 -12.51 5.36
N TYR A 80 -13.46 -11.26 5.72
CA TYR A 80 -14.14 -10.53 6.80
C TYR A 80 -15.24 -9.63 6.23
N ASP A 81 -16.37 -10.23 5.85
CA ASP A 81 -17.50 -9.50 5.27
C ASP A 81 -18.33 -8.69 6.30
N ILE A 82 -17.86 -8.67 7.55
CA ILE A 82 -18.47 -7.99 8.69
C ILE A 82 -18.07 -6.51 8.82
N PHE A 83 -17.09 -6.04 8.04
CA PHE A 83 -16.61 -4.66 8.07
C PHE A 83 -17.34 -3.79 7.03
N ASP A 84 -17.72 -2.56 7.41
CA ASP A 84 -18.10 -1.54 6.44
C ASP A 84 -16.91 -1.14 5.55
N GLY A 85 -17.19 -0.45 4.44
CA GLY A 85 -16.16 -0.12 3.44
C GLY A 85 -14.98 0.68 4.02
N PHE A 86 -15.23 1.56 4.99
CA PHE A 86 -14.17 2.33 5.63
C PHE A 86 -13.34 1.46 6.58
N ARG A 87 -13.96 0.58 7.36
CA ARG A 87 -13.24 -0.36 8.24
C ARG A 87 -12.43 -1.39 7.44
N LYS A 88 -12.91 -1.83 6.27
CA LYS A 88 -12.12 -2.67 5.35
C LYS A 88 -10.88 -1.92 4.85
N LEU A 89 -11.03 -0.65 4.47
CA LEU A 89 -9.92 0.21 4.07
C LEU A 89 -8.91 0.41 5.21
N GLU A 90 -9.38 0.78 6.40
CA GLU A 90 -8.52 0.94 7.58
C GLU A 90 -7.74 -0.34 7.88
N TYR A 91 -8.41 -1.50 7.84
CA TYR A 91 -7.76 -2.79 8.05
C TYR A 91 -6.72 -3.11 6.97
N LYS A 92 -6.99 -2.76 5.70
CA LYS A 92 -6.01 -2.87 4.62
C LYS A 92 -4.73 -2.10 4.95
N LEU A 93 -4.85 -0.83 5.37
CA LEU A 93 -3.68 -0.01 5.72
C LEU A 93 -2.91 -0.59 6.91
N VAL A 94 -3.60 -1.16 7.91
CA VAL A 94 -2.96 -1.88 9.02
C VAL A 94 -2.14 -3.08 8.52
N LEU A 95 -2.68 -3.88 7.62
CA LEU A 95 -1.96 -5.05 7.08
C LEU A 95 -0.73 -4.64 6.28
N LEU A 96 -0.83 -3.57 5.48
CA LEU A 96 0.29 -3.02 4.74
C LEU A 96 1.38 -2.47 5.69
N TYR A 97 0.99 -1.74 6.75
CA TYR A 97 1.90 -1.27 7.79
C TYR A 97 2.70 -2.42 8.40
N ARG A 98 1.99 -3.45 8.89
CA ARG A 98 2.59 -4.58 9.58
C ARG A 98 3.51 -5.36 8.67
N LEU A 99 3.15 -5.54 7.40
CA LEU A 99 4.01 -6.18 6.41
C LEU A 99 5.34 -5.45 6.29
N LEU A 100 5.31 -4.12 6.10
CA LEU A 100 6.53 -3.32 5.98
C LEU A 100 7.35 -3.29 7.27
N LYS A 101 6.70 -3.10 8.42
CA LYS A 101 7.36 -3.09 9.73
C LYS A 101 8.04 -4.42 10.04
N ASN A 102 7.34 -5.54 9.83
CA ASN A 102 7.89 -6.87 10.10
C ASN A 102 9.06 -7.24 9.19
N ASN A 103 9.21 -6.54 8.06
CA ASN A 103 10.33 -6.70 7.13
C ASN A 103 11.39 -5.59 7.29
N GLY A 104 11.35 -4.80 8.35
CA GLY A 104 12.36 -3.78 8.67
C GLY A 104 12.35 -2.54 7.75
N MET A 105 11.27 -2.33 6.99
CA MET A 105 11.13 -1.20 6.07
C MET A 105 10.58 0.05 6.77
N ILE A 106 9.94 -0.12 7.93
CA ILE A 106 9.49 0.96 8.82
C ILE A 106 10.16 0.78 10.18
N ASN A 107 11.03 1.73 10.53
CA ASN A 107 11.71 1.76 11.82
C ASN A 107 11.05 2.84 12.69
N GLU A 108 9.96 2.48 13.36
CA GLU A 108 9.24 3.30 14.36
C GLU A 108 8.97 2.52 15.63
#